data_AF-A0A1I1FM16-F1
#
_entry.id   AF-A0A1I1FM16-F1
#
_cell.length_a   1.000
_cell.length_b   1.000
_cell.length_c   1.000
_cell.angle_alpha   90.00
_cell.angle_beta   90.00
_cell.angle_gamma   90.00
#
_symmetry.space_group_name_H-M   'P 1'
#
loop_
_entity.id
_entity.type
_entity.pdbx_description
1 polymer ?
#
loop_
_entity_poly.entity_id
_entity_poly.type
_entity_poly.pdbx_seq_one_letter_code
_entity_poly.pdbx_strand_id
1 'polypeptide(L)'
;MSAIEINAGQLGIRYLIDGSQTTSLGMFELTVPPASNVPPPHSHSNNEEIVYVLEGTLRYTVGSDTRDLSPGESMQTPKGTVHAFSNPFDSVARALITLSPDIGAQYFKDVAAVVNAGGPPDKSALVAVMSRYGLVPAAPGLAQADQKAV
;
A
#
# COMPACT_ATOMS: atom_id res chain seq x y z
N MET A 1 -14.43 -16.74 10.21
CA MET A 1 -13.50 -15.96 11.06
C MET A 1 -13.75 -14.50 10.76
N SER A 2 -13.76 -13.62 11.76
CA SER A 2 -13.91 -12.18 11.55
C SER A 2 -12.68 -11.63 10.82
N ALA A 3 -12.87 -10.71 9.88
CA ALA A 3 -11.77 -10.03 9.20
C ALA A 3 -10.89 -9.27 10.22
N ILE A 4 -9.59 -9.18 9.95
CA ILE A 4 -8.67 -8.35 10.75
C ILE A 4 -8.74 -6.93 10.20
N GLU A 5 -9.09 -5.96 11.04
CA GLU A 5 -9.18 -4.55 10.67
C GLU A 5 -8.06 -3.75 11.34
N ILE A 6 -7.33 -2.97 10.55
CA ILE A 6 -6.17 -2.19 10.97
C ILE A 6 -6.30 -0.79 10.37
N ASN A 7 -6.12 0.24 11.19
CA ASN A 7 -6.00 1.61 10.72
C ASN A 7 -4.55 2.08 10.87
N ALA A 8 -3.92 2.47 9.77
CA ALA A 8 -2.58 3.06 9.75
C ALA A 8 -2.69 4.51 9.28
N GLY A 9 -2.70 5.46 10.23
CA GLY A 9 -3.05 6.84 9.95
C GLY A 9 -4.48 6.94 9.40
N GLN A 10 -4.59 7.48 8.19
CA GLN A 10 -5.87 7.63 7.48
C GLN A 10 -6.27 6.37 6.70
N LEU A 11 -5.36 5.42 6.51
CA LEU A 11 -5.59 4.24 5.70
C LEU A 11 -6.30 3.15 6.51
N GLY A 12 -7.36 2.59 5.94
CA GLY A 12 -8.04 1.41 6.46
C GLY A 12 -7.58 0.15 5.74
N ILE A 13 -7.20 -0.88 6.48
CA ILE A 13 -6.76 -2.18 5.96
C ILE A 13 -7.63 -3.26 6.57
N ARG A 14 -8.44 -3.92 5.74
CA ARG A 14 -9.30 -5.04 6.15
C ARG A 14 -8.83 -6.33 5.49
N TYR A 15 -8.15 -7.16 6.25
CA TYR A 15 -7.62 -8.45 5.79
C TYR A 15 -8.74 -9.48 5.61
N LEU A 16 -8.82 -10.01 4.40
CA LEU A 16 -9.77 -11.06 4.00
C LEU A 16 -9.13 -12.45 4.05
N ILE A 17 -7.87 -12.53 3.62
CA ILE A 17 -7.03 -13.73 3.65
C ILE A 17 -5.64 -13.31 4.16
N ASP A 18 -5.22 -13.89 5.28
CA ASP A 18 -3.84 -13.77 5.79
C ASP A 18 -3.10 -15.08 5.48
N GLY A 19 -2.26 -15.05 4.45
CA GLY A 19 -1.51 -16.20 3.94
C GLY A 19 -0.08 -16.29 4.47
N SER A 20 0.32 -15.38 5.37
CA SER A 20 1.72 -15.23 5.77
C SER A 20 2.26 -16.45 6.53
N GLN A 21 1.39 -17.17 7.23
CA GLN A 21 1.76 -18.36 8.00
C GLN A 21 2.09 -19.58 7.13
N THR A 22 1.66 -19.58 5.86
CA THR A 22 1.82 -20.71 4.94
C THR A 22 2.50 -20.31 3.63
N THR A 23 3.18 -19.16 3.60
CA THR A 23 3.83 -18.60 2.38
C THR A 23 2.87 -18.55 1.17
N SER A 24 1.58 -18.38 1.44
CA SER A 24 0.50 -18.37 0.45
C SER A 24 0.16 -16.93 0.09
N LEU A 25 -0.77 -16.71 -0.83
CA LEU A 25 -1.24 -15.36 -1.13
C LEU A 25 -1.98 -14.74 0.07
N GLY A 26 -1.90 -13.41 0.16
CA GLY A 26 -2.72 -12.58 1.04
C GLY A 26 -3.67 -11.73 0.23
N MET A 27 -4.79 -11.36 0.85
CA MET A 27 -5.78 -10.49 0.21
C MET A 27 -6.45 -9.59 1.24
N PHE A 28 -6.49 -8.28 0.97
CA PHE A 28 -7.08 -7.30 1.86
C PHE A 28 -7.71 -6.13 1.09
N GLU A 29 -8.74 -5.52 1.67
CA GLU A 29 -9.25 -4.24 1.19
C GLU A 29 -8.42 -3.10 1.78
N LEU A 30 -7.94 -2.22 0.92
CA LEU A 30 -7.31 -0.95 1.26
C LEU A 30 -8.29 0.19 1.02
N THR A 31 -8.56 0.99 2.05
CA THR A 31 -9.36 2.21 1.99
C THR A 31 -8.44 3.42 2.08
N VAL A 32 -8.53 4.32 1.10
CA VAL A 32 -7.68 5.51 0.96
C VAL A 32 -8.57 6.75 0.87
N PRO A 33 -8.78 7.49 1.97
CA PRO A 33 -9.45 8.80 1.91
C PRO A 33 -8.71 9.82 1.03
N PRO A 34 -9.40 10.88 0.56
CA PRO A 34 -8.77 12.01 -0.12
C PRO A 34 -7.56 12.57 0.63
N ALA A 35 -6.50 12.92 -0.10
CA ALA A 35 -5.29 13.55 0.43
C ALA A 35 -4.64 12.77 1.59
N SER A 36 -4.82 11.44 1.63
CA SER A 36 -4.22 10.59 2.66
C SER A 36 -2.69 10.64 2.60
N ASN A 37 -2.07 10.64 3.78
CA ASN A 37 -0.66 10.31 3.89
C ASN A 37 -0.46 8.82 3.59
N VAL A 38 0.27 8.53 2.52
CA VAL A 38 0.51 7.18 2.00
C VAL A 38 1.99 6.78 2.20
N PRO A 39 2.32 5.47 2.13
CA PRO A 39 3.70 5.03 2.19
C PRO A 39 4.55 5.70 1.10
N PRO A 40 5.85 5.95 1.37
CA PRO A 40 6.75 6.39 0.32
C PRO A 40 6.81 5.33 -0.80
N PRO A 41 7.13 5.74 -2.04
CA PRO A 41 7.35 4.79 -3.12
C PRO A 41 8.36 3.72 -2.73
N HIS A 42 8.07 2.46 -3.05
CA HIS A 42 8.87 1.33 -2.60
C HIS A 42 8.69 0.12 -3.51
N SER A 43 9.54 -0.89 -3.35
CA SER A 43 9.40 -2.20 -4.00
C SER A 43 9.32 -3.32 -2.97
N HIS A 44 8.79 -4.46 -3.39
CA HIS A 44 8.74 -5.68 -2.55
C HIS A 44 9.81 -6.64 -3.02
N SER A 45 10.61 -7.15 -2.10
CA SER A 45 11.71 -8.07 -2.44
C SER A 45 11.23 -9.48 -2.76
N ASN A 46 10.04 -9.87 -2.30
CA ASN A 46 9.55 -11.25 -2.40
C ASN A 46 8.19 -11.37 -3.06
N ASN A 47 7.39 -10.32 -3.00
CA ASN A 47 5.98 -10.33 -3.32
C ASN A 47 5.74 -9.68 -4.68
N GLU A 48 4.79 -10.22 -5.43
CA GLU A 48 4.08 -9.46 -6.45
C GLU A 48 2.81 -8.87 -5.82
N GLU A 49 2.40 -7.69 -6.30
CA GLU A 49 1.17 -7.04 -5.86
C GLU A 49 0.22 -6.87 -7.05
N ILE A 50 -1.08 -7.09 -6.82
CA ILE A 50 -2.13 -6.66 -7.73
C ILE A 50 -3.06 -5.73 -6.95
N VAL A 51 -3.28 -4.54 -7.51
CA VAL A 51 -4.34 -3.63 -7.08
C VAL A 51 -5.54 -3.79 -8.01
N TYR A 52 -6.74 -3.93 -7.46
CA TYR A 52 -8.01 -3.95 -8.18
C TYR A 52 -8.99 -2.97 -7.52
N VAL A 53 -9.45 -1.94 -8.22
CA VAL A 53 -10.28 -0.89 -7.61
C VAL A 53 -11.73 -1.35 -7.47
N LEU A 54 -12.28 -1.17 -6.27
CA LEU A 54 -13.65 -1.53 -5.88
C LEU A 54 -14.58 -0.30 -5.88
N GLU A 55 -14.05 0.86 -5.48
CA GLU A 55 -14.82 2.11 -5.31
C GLU A 55 -13.90 3.31 -5.50
N GLY A 56 -14.43 4.41 -6.03
CA GLY A 56 -13.68 5.64 -6.27
C GLY A 56 -12.60 5.49 -7.33
N THR A 57 -11.60 6.38 -7.29
CA THR A 57 -10.47 6.36 -8.22
C THR A 57 -9.17 6.37 -7.43
N LEU A 58 -8.24 5.48 -7.79
CA LEU A 58 -6.93 5.40 -7.15
C LEU A 58 -5.84 5.67 -8.19
N ARG A 59 -5.00 6.68 -7.94
CA ARG A 59 -3.79 6.88 -8.75
C ARG A 59 -2.75 5.87 -8.32
N TYR A 60 -2.30 5.04 -9.24
CA TYR A 60 -1.31 3.99 -9.00
C TYR A 60 -0.18 4.08 -10.03
N THR A 61 1.05 3.95 -9.55
CA THR A 61 2.28 4.05 -10.36
C THR A 61 3.08 2.77 -10.21
N VAL A 62 3.54 2.18 -11.32
CA VAL A 62 4.48 1.05 -11.35
C VAL A 62 5.61 1.37 -12.32
N GLY A 63 6.82 1.52 -11.79
CA GLY A 63 7.95 2.03 -12.57
C GLY A 63 7.63 3.43 -13.11
N SER A 64 7.59 3.55 -14.44
CA SER A 64 7.25 4.80 -15.13
C SER A 64 5.76 4.93 -15.50
N ASP A 65 4.98 3.86 -15.38
CA ASP A 65 3.58 3.86 -15.78
C ASP A 65 2.71 4.33 -14.61
N THR A 66 1.96 5.41 -14.82
CA THR A 66 1.03 5.98 -13.84
C THR A 66 -0.36 6.02 -14.43
N ARG A 67 -1.34 5.46 -13.70
CA ARG A 67 -2.73 5.37 -14.14
C ARG A 67 -3.68 5.72 -13.00
N ASP A 68 -4.77 6.38 -13.36
CA ASP A 68 -5.90 6.64 -12.48
C ASP A 68 -6.91 5.50 -12.66
N LEU A 69 -6.88 4.54 -11.74
CA LEU A 69 -7.67 3.32 -11.82
C LEU A 69 -9.08 3.56 -11.26
N SER A 70 -10.10 3.25 -12.07
CA SER A 70 -11.52 3.31 -11.75
C SER A 70 -12.06 1.92 -11.35
N PRO A 71 -13.29 1.82 -10.79
CA PRO A 71 -13.82 0.54 -10.33
C PRO A 71 -13.86 -0.50 -11.44
N GLY A 72 -13.32 -1.69 -11.16
CA GLY A 72 -13.17 -2.77 -12.14
C GLY A 72 -11.81 -2.83 -12.83
N GLU A 73 -10.98 -1.79 -12.71
CA GLU A 73 -9.64 -1.75 -13.28
C GLU A 73 -8.59 -2.25 -12.29
N SER A 74 -7.48 -2.77 -12.85
CA SER A 74 -6.38 -3.33 -12.06
C SER A 74 -5.01 -3.00 -12.62
N MET A 75 -4.00 -3.09 -11.76
CA MET A 75 -2.59 -3.01 -12.12
C MET A 75 -1.79 -4.06 -11.36
N GLN A 76 -0.82 -4.69 -12.04
CA GLN A 76 0.14 -5.57 -11.40
C GLN A 76 1.45 -4.83 -11.17
N THR A 77 2.03 -5.03 -9.99
CA THR A 77 3.39 -4.66 -9.63
C THR A 77 4.24 -5.94 -9.56
N PRO A 78 5.14 -6.17 -10.53
CA PRO A 78 6.10 -7.26 -10.46
C PRO A 78 7.07 -7.09 -9.28
N LYS A 79 7.54 -8.20 -8.71
CA LYS A 79 8.56 -8.23 -7.65
C LYS A 79 9.76 -7.35 -8.02
N GLY A 80 10.25 -6.58 -7.04
CA GLY A 80 11.38 -5.66 -7.21
C GLY A 80 11.05 -4.37 -7.96
N THR A 81 9.84 -4.22 -8.51
CA THR A 81 9.43 -2.98 -9.19
C THR A 81 8.97 -1.94 -8.17
N VAL A 82 9.48 -0.72 -8.31
CA VAL A 82 9.03 0.42 -7.49
C VAL A 82 7.60 0.77 -7.88
N HIS A 83 6.73 0.89 -6.89
CA HIS A 83 5.37 1.38 -7.06
C HIS A 83 5.01 2.41 -5.99
N ALA A 84 3.93 3.13 -6.25
CA ALA A 84 3.33 4.08 -5.36
C ALA A 84 1.83 4.18 -5.65
N PHE A 85 1.07 4.65 -4.67
CA PHE A 85 -0.32 5.03 -4.86
C PHE A 85 -0.61 6.35 -4.19
N SER A 86 -1.65 7.05 -4.63
CA SER A 86 -2.17 8.24 -3.97
C SER A 86 -3.66 8.39 -4.27
N ASN A 87 -4.35 9.19 -3.46
CA ASN A 87 -5.71 9.61 -3.76
C ASN A 87 -5.76 11.16 -3.81
N PRO A 88 -5.45 11.76 -4.97
CA PRO A 88 -5.56 13.20 -5.19
C PRO A 88 -7.01 13.66 -5.48
N PHE A 89 -8.00 12.76 -5.42
CA PHE A 89 -9.38 13.02 -5.78
C PHE A 89 -10.25 13.31 -4.55
N ASP A 90 -11.48 13.77 -4.78
CA ASP A 90 -12.39 14.23 -3.73
C ASP A 90 -13.19 13.12 -3.03
N SER A 91 -13.08 11.89 -3.50
CA SER A 91 -13.84 10.73 -2.98
C SER A 91 -12.91 9.68 -2.39
N VAL A 92 -13.41 8.92 -1.42
CA VAL A 92 -12.70 7.77 -0.88
C VAL A 92 -12.48 6.74 -1.99
N ALA A 93 -11.25 6.24 -2.11
CA ALA A 93 -10.92 5.11 -2.96
C ALA A 93 -10.87 3.84 -2.12
N ARG A 94 -11.40 2.73 -2.64
CA ARG A 94 -11.22 1.39 -2.06
C ARG A 94 -10.71 0.45 -3.12
N ALA A 95 -9.70 -0.35 -2.77
CA ALA A 95 -9.14 -1.34 -3.66
C ALA A 95 -8.92 -2.67 -2.93
N LEU A 96 -9.07 -3.76 -3.67
CA LEU A 96 -8.61 -5.07 -3.25
C LEU A 96 -7.13 -5.20 -3.61
N ILE A 97 -6.31 -5.50 -2.62
CA ILE A 97 -4.89 -5.77 -2.79
C ILE A 97 -4.65 -7.25 -2.60
N THR A 98 -3.95 -7.85 -3.56
CA THR A 98 -3.49 -9.23 -3.50
C THR A 98 -1.97 -9.24 -3.50
N LEU A 99 -1.37 -9.92 -2.53
CA LEU A 99 0.08 -10.13 -2.44
C LEU A 99 0.40 -11.61 -2.55
N SER A 100 1.40 -11.96 -3.36
CA SER A 100 1.87 -13.35 -3.47
C SER A 100 3.40 -13.44 -3.47
N PRO A 101 4.01 -14.13 -2.47
CA PRO A 101 3.40 -14.56 -1.21
C PRO A 101 2.85 -13.37 -0.41
N ASP A 102 2.09 -13.61 0.65
CA ASP A 102 1.61 -12.55 1.55
C ASP A 102 2.75 -11.94 2.37
N ILE A 103 2.58 -10.68 2.76
CA ILE A 103 3.39 -10.01 3.78
C ILE A 103 2.81 -10.19 5.20
N GLY A 104 1.49 -10.41 5.31
CA GLY A 104 0.76 -10.68 6.53
C GLY A 104 0.25 -9.43 7.26
N ALA A 105 -0.84 -9.59 8.01
CA ALA A 105 -1.48 -8.49 8.73
C ALA A 105 -0.57 -7.87 9.81
N GLN A 106 0.42 -8.61 10.31
CA GLN A 106 1.36 -8.11 11.31
C GLN A 106 2.21 -6.94 10.80
N TYR A 107 2.58 -6.93 9.52
CA TYR A 107 3.28 -5.79 8.92
C TYR A 107 2.49 -4.49 9.10
N PHE A 108 1.19 -4.51 8.78
CA PHE A 108 0.33 -3.32 8.90
C PHE A 108 0.09 -2.91 10.35
N LYS A 109 0.05 -3.86 11.29
CA LYS A 109 0.00 -3.55 12.74
C LYS A 109 1.26 -2.83 13.21
N ASP A 110 2.43 -3.29 12.76
CA ASP A 110 3.71 -2.67 13.08
C ASP A 110 3.80 -1.24 12.48
N VAL A 111 3.33 -1.06 11.24
CA VAL A 111 3.23 0.27 10.62
C VAL A 111 2.28 1.17 11.40
N ALA A 112 1.10 0.66 11.76
CA ALA A 112 0.11 1.42 12.54
C ALA A 112 0.67 1.85 13.90
N ALA A 113 1.46 1.01 14.56
CA ALA A 113 2.11 1.35 15.83
C ALA A 113 3.06 2.55 15.70
N VAL A 114 3.76 2.69 14.56
CA VAL A 114 4.64 3.83 14.28
C VAL A 114 3.85 5.07 13.87
N VAL A 115 2.92 4.93 12.93
CA VAL A 115 2.20 6.07 12.34
C VAL A 115 1.19 6.68 13.32
N ASN A 116 0.60 5.88 14.19
CA ASN A 116 -0.42 6.34 15.14
C ASN A 116 0.17 6.75 16.50
N ALA A 117 1.49 6.77 16.66
CA ALA A 117 2.17 7.11 17.92
C ALA A 117 1.96 8.58 18.36
N GLY A 118 1.42 9.43 17.48
CA GLY A 118 1.20 10.85 17.71
C GLY A 118 2.36 11.72 17.22
N GLY A 119 2.05 12.90 16.68
CA GLY A 119 3.02 13.76 16.02
C GLY A 119 3.46 13.24 14.63
N PRO A 120 4.47 13.86 14.00
CA PRO A 120 5.00 13.38 12.73
C PRO A 120 5.58 11.95 12.89
N PRO A 121 5.30 11.02 11.97
CA PRO A 121 5.83 9.66 12.06
C PRO A 121 7.36 9.63 12.10
N ASP A 122 7.93 8.77 12.96
CA ASP A 122 9.35 8.47 12.94
C ASP A 122 9.69 7.71 11.65
N LYS A 123 10.29 8.44 10.70
CA LYS A 123 10.69 7.90 9.40
C LYS A 123 11.69 6.77 9.51
N SER A 124 12.60 6.82 10.48
CA SER A 124 13.61 5.79 10.67
C SER A 124 12.99 4.49 11.18
N ALA A 125 12.05 4.59 12.13
CA ALA A 125 11.28 3.46 12.63
C ALA A 125 10.40 2.86 11.53
N LEU A 126 9.75 3.69 10.71
CA LEU A 126 8.92 3.22 9.60
C LEU A 126 9.75 2.47 8.54
N VAL A 127 10.92 3.01 8.15
CA VAL A 127 11.83 2.32 7.23
C VAL A 127 12.33 1.01 7.84
N ALA A 128 12.65 0.98 9.13
CA ALA A 128 13.04 -0.25 9.80
C ALA A 128 11.92 -1.30 9.77
N VAL A 129 10.66 -0.92 9.99
CA VAL A 129 9.50 -1.82 9.82
C VAL A 129 9.45 -2.33 8.38
N MET A 130 9.44 -1.44 7.38
CA MET A 130 9.40 -1.80 5.96
C MET A 130 10.48 -2.84 5.60
N SER A 131 11.73 -2.59 6.00
CA SER A 131 12.84 -3.48 5.67
C SER A 131 12.77 -4.85 6.36
N ARG A 132 12.22 -4.95 7.59
CA ARG A 132 12.02 -6.26 8.27
C ARG A 132 11.12 -7.20 7.47
N TYR A 133 10.16 -6.65 6.73
CA TYR A 133 9.20 -7.42 5.92
C TYR A 133 9.57 -7.46 4.43
N GLY A 134 10.79 -7.03 4.07
CA GLY A 134 11.30 -7.13 2.70
C GLY A 134 10.87 -6.00 1.76
N LEU A 135 10.34 -4.88 2.27
CA LEU A 135 10.12 -3.69 1.47
C LEU A 135 11.39 -2.84 1.39
N VAL A 136 11.63 -2.30 0.20
CA VAL A 136 12.77 -1.41 -0.08
C VAL A 136 12.22 -0.04 -0.51
N PRO A 137 12.34 0.99 0.34
CA PRO A 137 12.00 2.35 -0.06
C PRO A 137 12.81 2.78 -1.30
N ALA A 138 12.15 3.44 -2.24
CA ALA A 138 12.81 3.94 -3.44
C ALA A 138 13.79 5.07 -3.10
N ALA A 139 14.88 5.16 -3.86
CA ALA A 139 15.76 6.31 -3.78
C ALA A 139 14.99 7.60 -4.19
N PRO A 140 15.32 8.76 -3.60
CA PRO A 140 14.70 10.02 -3.97
C PRO A 140 14.77 10.27 -5.49
N GLY A 141 13.62 10.53 -6.12
CA GLY A 141 13.52 10.91 -7.54
C GLY A 141 13.02 9.81 -8.50
N LEU A 142 12.89 8.56 -8.07
CA LEU A 142 12.50 7.44 -8.97
C LEU A 142 11.00 7.21 -9.13
N ALA A 143 10.15 7.92 -8.36
CA ALA A 143 8.69 7.74 -8.38
C ALA A 143 7.93 9.08 -8.39
N GLN A 144 8.59 10.16 -8.84
CA GLN A 144 8.04 11.53 -8.85
C GLN A 144 7.35 11.89 -10.18
N ALA A 145 6.83 10.92 -10.93
CA ALA A 145 5.90 11.25 -12.00
C ALA A 145 4.57 11.70 -11.36
N ASP A 146 4.36 13.01 -11.30
CA ASP A 146 3.08 13.71 -11.08
C ASP A 146 2.39 13.66 -9.71
N GLN A 147 3.16 13.76 -8.61
CA GLN A 147 2.61 14.18 -7.30
C GLN A 147 2.48 15.72 -7.14
N LYS A 148 2.61 16.51 -8.22
CA LYS A 148 2.71 17.98 -8.16
C LYS A 148 1.61 18.79 -8.87
N ALA A 149 0.48 18.20 -9.25
CA ALA A 149 -0.60 18.98 -9.86
C ALA A 149 -1.96 18.62 -9.26
N VAL A 150 -2.34 19.33 -8.19
CA VAL A 150 -3.61 20.08 -8.06
C VAL A 150 -3.33 21.33 -7.23
#